data_AF-A0AAN0MCF3-F1
#
_entry.id   AF-A0AAN0MCF3-F1
#
_cell.length_a   1.000
_cell.length_b   1.000
_cell.length_c   1.000
_cell.angle_alpha   90.00
_cell.angle_beta   90.00
_cell.angle_gamma   90.00
#
_symmetry.space_group_name_H-M   'P 1'
#
loop_
_entity.id
_entity.type
_entity.pdbx_description
1 polymer ?
#
loop_
_entity_poly.entity_id
_entity_poly.type
_entity_poly.pdbx_seq_one_letter_code
_entity_poly.pdbx_strand_id
1 'polypeptide(L)'
;MDPLSAHQAMDRTVRLLIEYADATEIEATVQYGSISYEPKQVSITVDRINAYLGTHLTEDVVMDVFERLYFAPTITDGVITCTAPSFRNDIEIEVDLIEEVIRVVGYDVLEETLPLMDLTLGNLTPFQRNIRLIESVMLGFGAYQTNTYTLVEKAMTEGFESLGEPVGLMSPMSDKRAYLRTQLFPSMLEVVAYNNAHKVTDGLYFEHSAITAKDKTSYRLAIIGQGKVFSENWTKSSVDIDFFNVKGMLMSLLDKLGFSEKRIGFSTDTVDTSVLHPYKSAEITLNRQHLGVIGQVHPTLASNMTSKMLCMLRLIWTSFSIKSVVKLKPHLLRNIQLLHEILQSYARSLLKLAT
;
A
#
# COMPACT_ATOMS: atom_id res chain seq x y z
N MET A 1 -11.52 36.66 -9.71
CA MET A 1 -12.32 37.74 -10.33
C MET A 1 -11.35 38.84 -10.72
N ASP A 2 -11.49 39.44 -11.89
CA ASP A 2 -10.62 40.53 -12.34
C ASP A 2 -10.88 41.79 -11.48
N PRO A 3 -9.87 42.32 -10.75
CA PRO A 3 -10.04 43.47 -9.87
C PRO A 3 -10.47 44.75 -10.61
N LEU A 4 -10.22 44.86 -11.92
CA LEU A 4 -10.57 46.05 -12.71
C LEU A 4 -11.90 45.92 -13.47
N SER A 5 -12.56 44.76 -13.40
CA SER A 5 -13.76 44.46 -14.21
C SER A 5 -15.08 45.07 -13.69
N ALA A 6 -15.13 45.52 -12.44
CA ALA A 6 -16.37 45.90 -11.77
C ALA A 6 -17.15 47.02 -12.48
N HIS A 7 -16.45 48.08 -12.91
CA HIS A 7 -17.06 49.20 -13.62
C HIS A 7 -17.58 48.79 -15.00
N GLN A 8 -16.77 48.05 -15.76
CA GLN A 8 -17.16 47.55 -17.09
C GLN A 8 -18.39 46.64 -17.00
N ALA A 9 -18.45 45.78 -15.97
CA ALA A 9 -19.59 44.91 -15.73
C ALA A 9 -20.85 45.72 -15.35
N MET A 10 -20.71 46.75 -14.53
CA MET A 10 -21.82 47.64 -14.15
C MET A 10 -22.37 48.38 -15.37
N ASP A 11 -21.51 49.01 -16.15
CA ASP A 11 -21.91 49.76 -17.35
C ASP A 11 -22.60 48.85 -18.37
N ARG A 12 -22.08 47.62 -18.55
CA ARG A 12 -22.72 46.63 -19.42
C ARG A 12 -24.10 46.21 -18.91
N THR A 13 -24.24 46.04 -17.60
CA THR A 13 -25.52 45.65 -16.96
C THR A 13 -26.56 46.76 -17.13
N VAL A 14 -26.19 48.00 -16.82
CA VAL A 14 -27.02 49.19 -17.02
C VAL A 14 -27.53 49.28 -18.46
N ARG A 15 -26.62 49.11 -19.44
CA ARG A 15 -26.98 49.13 -20.86
C ARG A 15 -28.00 48.05 -21.22
N LEU A 16 -27.83 46.83 -20.69
CA LEU A 16 -28.77 45.73 -20.95
C LEU A 16 -30.14 45.97 -20.30
N LEU A 17 -30.20 46.60 -19.13
CA LEU A 17 -31.45 46.95 -18.47
C LEU A 17 -32.23 48.02 -19.24
N ILE A 18 -31.55 49.03 -19.77
CA ILE A 18 -32.18 50.04 -20.64
C ILE A 18 -32.73 49.37 -21.90
N GLU A 19 -31.96 48.47 -22.51
CA GLU A 19 -32.30 47.87 -23.80
C GLU A 19 -33.44 46.84 -23.72
N TYR A 20 -33.50 46.06 -22.62
CA TYR A 20 -34.38 44.89 -22.55
C TYR A 20 -35.41 44.94 -21.42
N ALA A 21 -35.31 45.86 -20.47
CA ALA A 21 -36.17 45.90 -19.27
C ALA A 21 -36.82 47.28 -19.05
N ASP A 22 -36.82 48.15 -20.05
CA ASP A 22 -37.40 49.51 -20.02
C ASP A 22 -36.95 50.32 -18.79
N ALA A 23 -35.71 50.13 -18.34
CA ALA A 23 -35.18 50.82 -17.17
C ALA A 23 -34.96 52.32 -17.49
N THR A 24 -35.69 53.21 -16.82
CA THR A 24 -35.68 54.66 -17.08
C THR A 24 -35.03 55.51 -15.98
N GLU A 25 -34.97 55.02 -14.75
CA GLU A 25 -34.49 55.77 -13.57
C GLU A 25 -33.10 55.28 -13.13
N ILE A 26 -32.09 55.49 -13.97
CA ILE A 26 -30.72 55.03 -13.67
C ILE A 26 -29.92 56.15 -13.02
N GLU A 27 -29.54 55.92 -11.76
CA GLU A 27 -28.66 56.79 -10.99
C GLU A 27 -27.17 56.59 -11.37
N ALA A 28 -26.33 57.54 -10.97
CA ALA A 28 -24.89 57.46 -11.21
C ALA A 28 -24.25 56.29 -10.45
N THR A 29 -23.29 55.61 -11.07
CA THR A 29 -22.50 54.55 -10.43
C THR A 29 -21.73 55.13 -9.24
N VAL A 30 -21.94 54.55 -8.05
CA VAL A 30 -21.22 54.94 -6.83
C VAL A 30 -20.17 53.88 -6.49
N GLN A 31 -18.91 54.28 -6.40
CA GLN A 31 -17.81 53.43 -5.91
C GLN A 31 -17.54 53.72 -4.43
N TYR A 32 -17.44 52.67 -3.62
CA TYR A 32 -16.94 52.74 -2.25
C TYR A 32 -15.56 52.08 -2.15
N GLY A 33 -14.59 52.78 -1.57
CA GLY A 33 -13.20 52.31 -1.44
C GLY A 33 -12.33 52.53 -2.67
N SER A 34 -11.09 52.04 -2.64
CA SER A 34 -10.14 52.06 -3.76
C SER A 34 -9.85 50.64 -4.25
N ILE A 35 -9.61 50.51 -5.56
CA ILE A 35 -9.12 49.26 -6.15
C ILE A 35 -7.60 49.28 -6.03
N SER A 36 -7.05 48.55 -5.07
CA SER A 36 -5.61 48.35 -4.94
C SER A 36 -5.19 47.20 -5.86
N TYR A 37 -4.81 47.54 -7.09
CA TYR A 37 -4.24 46.62 -8.06
C TYR A 37 -2.90 47.15 -8.54
N GLU A 38 -1.86 46.34 -8.38
CA GLU A 38 -0.54 46.60 -8.92
C GLU A 38 -0.28 45.62 -10.07
N PRO A 39 0.01 46.10 -11.29
CA PRO A 39 0.35 45.23 -12.40
C PRO A 39 1.58 44.38 -12.09
N LYS A 40 1.45 43.06 -12.24
CA LYS A 40 2.57 42.15 -12.07
C LYS A 40 3.44 42.18 -13.32
N GLN A 41 4.74 42.41 -13.13
CA GLN A 41 5.73 42.35 -14.19
C GLN A 41 6.65 41.17 -13.99
N VAL A 42 6.81 40.38 -15.04
CA VAL A 42 7.69 39.20 -15.06
C VAL A 42 8.59 39.32 -16.28
N SER A 43 9.89 39.12 -16.08
CA SER A 43 10.89 39.22 -17.14
C SER A 43 11.49 37.85 -17.45
N ILE A 44 11.76 37.59 -18.72
CA ILE A 44 12.33 36.33 -19.22
C ILE A 44 13.15 36.56 -20.50
N THR A 45 14.04 35.64 -20.84
CA THR A 45 14.75 35.62 -22.13
C THR A 45 14.27 34.46 -23.01
N VAL A 46 14.37 34.61 -24.33
CA VAL A 46 14.06 33.52 -25.28
C VAL A 46 14.93 32.30 -25.03
N ASP A 47 16.20 32.50 -24.68
CA ASP A 47 17.13 31.42 -24.32
C ASP A 47 16.65 30.62 -23.11
N ARG A 48 16.09 31.30 -22.10
CA ARG A 48 15.54 30.63 -20.91
C ARG A 48 14.32 29.78 -21.27
N ILE A 49 13.43 30.30 -22.12
CA ILE A 49 12.25 29.59 -22.62
C ILE A 49 12.68 28.33 -23.38
N ASN A 50 13.60 28.49 -24.34
CA ASN A 50 14.10 27.39 -25.16
C ASN A 50 14.86 26.35 -24.34
N ALA A 51 15.69 26.76 -23.37
CA ALA A 51 16.40 25.84 -22.50
C ALA A 51 15.45 25.04 -21.60
N TYR A 52 14.33 25.64 -21.17
CA TYR A 52 13.35 24.95 -20.33
C TYR A 52 12.46 24.00 -21.13
N LEU A 53 12.03 24.41 -22.32
CA LEU A 53 11.15 23.62 -23.19
C LEU A 53 11.90 22.61 -24.06
N GLY A 54 13.21 22.77 -24.25
CA GLY A 54 13.96 21.99 -25.24
C GLY A 54 13.59 22.37 -26.69
N THR A 55 13.25 23.64 -26.92
CA THR A 55 12.78 24.15 -28.21
C THR A 55 13.77 25.13 -28.86
N HIS A 56 13.44 25.55 -30.09
CA HIS A 56 14.17 26.57 -30.83
C HIS A 56 13.23 27.69 -31.33
N LEU A 57 12.37 28.19 -30.44
CA LEU A 57 11.44 29.28 -30.74
C LEU A 57 12.22 30.57 -31.00
N THR A 58 11.79 31.32 -32.01
CA THR A 58 12.34 32.65 -32.31
C THR A 58 11.70 33.71 -31.42
N GLU A 59 12.38 34.84 -31.25
CA GLU A 59 11.88 36.00 -30.51
C GLU A 59 10.52 36.46 -31.05
N ASP A 60 10.36 36.55 -32.38
CA ASP A 60 9.10 36.96 -33.03
C ASP A 60 7.92 36.07 -32.62
N VAL A 61 8.12 34.75 -32.52
CA VAL A 61 7.07 33.80 -32.11
C VAL A 61 6.71 34.00 -30.65
N VAL A 62 7.71 34.18 -29.78
CA VAL A 62 7.48 34.41 -28.35
C VAL A 62 6.76 35.73 -28.11
N MET A 63 7.14 36.79 -28.82
CA MET A 63 6.50 38.11 -28.74
C MET A 63 5.04 38.05 -29.25
N ASP A 64 4.75 37.40 -30.38
CA ASP A 64 3.38 37.20 -30.89
C ASP A 64 2.49 36.51 -29.85
N VAL A 65 3.00 35.47 -29.19
CA VAL A 65 2.26 34.76 -28.14
C VAL A 65 1.91 35.70 -27.00
N PHE A 66 2.89 36.43 -26.46
CA PHE A 66 2.65 37.35 -25.34
C PHE A 66 1.73 38.52 -25.72
N GLU A 67 1.81 39.03 -26.95
CA GLU A 67 0.89 40.06 -27.46
C GLU A 67 -0.55 39.54 -27.53
N ARG A 68 -0.76 38.33 -28.09
CA ARG A 68 -2.08 37.68 -28.18
C ARG A 68 -2.70 37.37 -26.81
N LEU A 69 -1.87 37.23 -25.79
CA LEU A 69 -2.26 37.02 -24.40
C LEU A 69 -2.41 38.32 -23.60
N TYR A 70 -2.25 39.48 -24.24
CA TYR A 70 -2.36 40.80 -23.63
C TYR A 70 -1.31 41.08 -22.53
N PHE A 71 -0.12 40.48 -22.63
CA PHE A 71 0.97 40.69 -21.68
C PHE A 71 1.80 41.96 -21.94
N ALA A 72 1.42 42.77 -22.93
CA ALA A 72 2.12 44.01 -23.30
C ALA A 72 3.66 43.87 -23.27
N PRO A 73 4.23 42.90 -24.01
CA PRO A 73 5.64 42.57 -23.89
C PRO A 73 6.53 43.72 -24.40
N THR A 74 7.57 44.04 -23.65
CA THR A 74 8.61 45.00 -24.05
C THR A 74 9.97 44.35 -24.02
N ILE A 75 10.80 44.59 -25.03
CA ILE A 75 12.16 44.04 -25.09
C ILE A 75 13.23 45.12 -24.89
N THR A 76 14.16 44.86 -23.98
CA THR A 76 15.33 45.70 -23.71
C THR A 76 16.53 44.79 -23.49
N ASP A 77 17.61 44.99 -24.24
CA ASP A 77 18.86 44.21 -24.12
C ASP A 77 18.67 42.67 -24.12
N GLY A 78 17.73 42.18 -24.93
CA GLY A 78 17.42 40.74 -25.04
C GLY A 78 16.56 40.16 -23.91
N VAL A 79 16.08 41.00 -22.99
CA VAL A 79 15.14 40.62 -21.92
C VAL A 79 13.74 41.09 -22.28
N ILE A 80 12.80 40.15 -22.35
CA ILE A 80 11.38 40.41 -22.55
C ILE A 80 10.75 40.62 -21.17
N THR A 81 10.13 41.78 -20.97
CA THR A 81 9.36 42.08 -19.76
C THR A 81 7.88 42.11 -20.11
N CYS A 82 7.11 41.25 -19.47
CA CYS A 82 5.67 41.08 -19.66
C CYS A 82 4.93 41.68 -18.47
N THR A 83 3.91 42.49 -18.73
CA THR A 83 2.97 42.99 -17.73
C THR A 83 1.68 42.18 -17.82
N ALA A 84 1.40 41.35 -16.82
CA ALA A 84 0.20 40.52 -16.81
C ALA A 84 -1.08 41.39 -16.71
N PRO A 85 -2.13 41.13 -17.51
CA PRO A 85 -3.40 41.83 -17.39
C PRO A 85 -4.07 41.49 -16.05
N SER A 86 -4.94 42.37 -15.58
CA SER A 86 -5.56 42.26 -14.25
C SER A 86 -6.37 41.00 -14.01
N PHE A 87 -6.93 40.38 -15.05
CA PHE A 87 -7.65 39.12 -14.95
C PHE A 87 -6.75 37.89 -14.78
N ARG A 88 -5.43 37.99 -15.04
CA ARG A 88 -4.45 36.90 -14.90
C ARG A 88 -3.79 36.97 -13.52
N ASN A 89 -4.34 36.20 -12.58
CA ASN A 89 -3.82 36.13 -11.21
C ASN A 89 -2.73 35.06 -11.02
N ASP A 90 -2.56 34.20 -12.03
CA ASP A 90 -1.70 33.04 -12.09
C ASP A 90 -0.28 33.32 -12.63
N ILE A 91 -0.02 34.55 -13.11
CA ILE A 91 1.30 34.96 -13.61
C ILE A 91 2.09 35.64 -12.49
N GLU A 92 3.09 34.95 -11.94
CA GLU A 92 3.93 35.41 -10.83
C GLU A 92 5.43 35.22 -11.09
N ILE A 93 5.82 34.18 -11.82
CA ILE A 93 7.20 33.78 -12.04
C ILE A 93 7.50 33.52 -13.52
N GLU A 94 8.79 33.43 -13.85
CA GLU A 94 9.25 33.18 -15.22
C GLU A 94 8.62 31.92 -15.84
N VAL A 95 8.39 30.87 -15.03
CA VAL A 95 7.87 29.58 -15.51
C VAL A 95 6.44 29.70 -16.02
N ASP A 96 5.64 30.63 -15.47
CA ASP A 96 4.26 30.85 -15.92
C ASP A 96 4.25 31.42 -17.34
N LEU A 97 5.23 32.28 -17.67
CA LEU A 97 5.41 32.76 -19.05
C LEU A 97 5.84 31.64 -19.99
N ILE A 98 6.69 30.71 -19.52
CA ILE A 98 7.12 29.55 -20.31
C ILE A 98 5.92 28.63 -20.61
N GLU A 99 5.06 28.39 -19.63
CA GLU A 99 3.81 27.63 -19.81
C GLU A 99 2.93 28.30 -20.86
N GLU A 100 2.74 29.61 -20.79
CA GLU A 100 1.91 30.36 -21.73
C GLU A 100 2.43 30.29 -23.17
N VAL A 101 3.76 30.35 -23.35
CA VAL A 101 4.39 30.15 -24.65
C VAL A 101 4.03 28.79 -25.22
N ILE A 102 4.29 27.71 -24.46
CA ILE A 102 4.04 26.36 -25.00
C ILE A 102 2.55 26.04 -25.13
N ARG A 103 1.70 26.60 -24.27
CA ARG A 103 0.24 26.44 -24.32
C ARG A 103 -0.35 27.03 -25.60
N VAL A 104 0.19 28.15 -26.09
CA VAL A 104 -0.28 28.80 -27.33
C VAL A 104 0.39 28.21 -28.58
N VAL A 105 1.68 27.91 -28.52
CA VAL A 105 2.41 27.27 -29.64
C VAL A 105 1.90 25.84 -29.88
N GLY A 106 1.56 25.13 -28.79
CA GLY A 106 1.11 23.75 -28.82
C GLY A 106 2.19 22.79 -28.31
N TYR A 107 1.79 21.86 -27.44
CA TYR A 107 2.67 20.86 -26.85
C TYR A 107 3.22 19.85 -27.88
N ASP A 108 2.56 19.70 -29.03
CA ASP A 108 2.97 18.78 -30.10
C ASP A 108 4.30 19.16 -30.75
N VAL A 109 4.79 20.39 -30.51
CA VAL A 109 6.08 20.88 -31.01
C VAL A 109 7.25 20.43 -30.13
N LEU A 110 7.00 19.96 -28.90
CA LEU A 110 8.05 19.49 -28.01
C LEU A 110 8.64 18.17 -28.51
N GLU A 111 9.96 18.14 -28.69
CA GLU A 111 10.66 16.91 -29.04
C GLU A 111 10.76 15.97 -27.85
N GLU A 112 10.42 14.70 -28.07
CA GLU A 112 10.61 13.65 -27.07
C GLU A 112 12.11 13.37 -26.89
N THR A 113 12.65 13.72 -25.73
CA THR A 113 14.04 13.45 -25.37
C THR A 113 14.13 12.57 -24.13
N LEU A 114 15.11 11.66 -24.11
CA LEU A 114 15.41 10.89 -22.90
C LEU A 114 16.26 11.75 -21.98
N PRO A 115 15.95 11.81 -20.66
CA PRO A 115 16.78 12.52 -19.73
C PRO A 115 18.18 11.88 -19.70
N LEU A 116 19.21 12.71 -19.83
CA LEU A 116 20.58 12.28 -19.63
C LEU A 116 20.79 12.09 -18.12
N MET A 117 20.95 10.84 -17.70
CA MET A 117 21.22 10.47 -16.32
C MET A 117 22.47 9.60 -16.26
N ASP A 118 23.27 9.77 -15.22
CA ASP A 118 24.35 8.84 -14.93
C ASP A 118 23.78 7.46 -14.60
N LEU A 119 24.38 6.41 -15.18
CA LEU A 119 23.98 5.04 -14.92
C LEU A 119 24.32 4.67 -13.47
N THR A 120 23.29 4.47 -12.64
CA THR A 120 23.44 3.94 -11.28
C THR A 120 23.00 2.47 -11.23
N LEU A 121 23.75 1.64 -10.51
CA LEU A 121 23.39 0.24 -10.28
C LEU A 121 22.37 0.14 -9.15
N GLY A 122 21.08 0.12 -9.51
CA GLY A 122 19.99 -0.13 -8.58
C GLY A 122 20.07 -1.55 -7.99
N ASN A 123 19.84 -1.67 -6.68
CA ASN A 123 19.76 -2.95 -5.98
C ASN A 123 18.51 -2.99 -5.09
N LEU A 124 17.94 -4.19 -4.93
CA LEU A 124 16.86 -4.38 -3.97
C LEU A 124 17.40 -4.22 -2.54
N THR A 125 16.68 -3.47 -1.73
CA THR A 125 16.92 -3.46 -0.29
C THR A 125 16.65 -4.85 0.29
N PRO A 126 17.25 -5.23 1.45
CA PRO A 126 16.96 -6.50 2.10
C PRO A 126 15.47 -6.73 2.35
N PHE A 127 14.74 -5.66 2.69
CA PHE A 127 13.28 -5.69 2.84
C PHE A 127 12.59 -6.10 1.54
N GLN A 128 12.87 -5.41 0.43
CA GLN A 128 12.27 -5.72 -0.88
C GLN A 128 12.61 -7.14 -1.34
N ARG A 129 13.86 -7.58 -1.14
CA ARG A 129 14.30 -8.94 -1.49
C ARG A 129 13.51 -10.00 -0.71
N ASN A 130 13.32 -9.79 0.59
CA ASN A 130 12.63 -10.77 1.42
C ASN A 130 11.12 -10.82 1.13
N ILE A 131 10.48 -9.67 0.82
CA ILE A 131 9.09 -9.66 0.37
C ILE A 131 8.92 -10.48 -0.90
N ARG A 132 9.74 -10.25 -1.92
CA ARG A 132 9.71 -11.02 -3.17
C ARG A 132 9.96 -12.51 -2.93
N LEU A 133 10.82 -12.85 -1.98
CA LEU A 133 11.06 -14.24 -1.60
C LEU A 133 9.83 -14.87 -0.94
N ILE A 134 9.17 -14.17 -0.01
CA ILE A 134 7.92 -14.65 0.61
C ILE A 134 6.86 -14.89 -0.46
N GLU A 135 6.65 -13.93 -1.35
CA GLU A 135 5.69 -14.06 -2.46
C GLU A 135 6.02 -15.26 -3.34
N SER A 136 7.26 -15.36 -3.83
CA SER A 136 7.69 -16.48 -4.68
C SER A 136 7.50 -17.84 -4.01
N VAL A 137 7.79 -17.96 -2.72
CA VAL A 137 7.65 -19.22 -1.97
C VAL A 137 6.19 -19.57 -1.74
N MET A 138 5.37 -18.62 -1.31
CA MET A 138 3.95 -18.86 -1.04
C MET A 138 3.17 -19.15 -2.33
N LEU A 139 3.44 -18.42 -3.42
CA LEU A 139 2.90 -18.72 -4.74
C LEU A 139 3.35 -20.12 -5.22
N GLY A 140 4.60 -20.50 -4.95
CA GLY A 140 5.12 -21.83 -5.23
C GLY A 140 4.41 -22.96 -4.47
N PHE A 141 3.81 -22.66 -3.31
CA PHE A 141 2.93 -23.60 -2.59
C PHE A 141 1.49 -23.62 -3.11
N GLY A 142 1.16 -22.84 -4.14
CA GLY A 142 -0.21 -22.70 -4.64
C GLY A 142 -1.09 -21.79 -3.78
N ALA A 143 -0.50 -20.93 -2.95
CA ALA A 143 -1.24 -19.94 -2.18
C ALA A 143 -1.58 -18.70 -3.03
N TYR A 144 -2.72 -18.07 -2.75
CA TYR A 144 -3.16 -16.83 -3.36
C TYR A 144 -2.77 -15.63 -2.50
N GLN A 145 -2.11 -14.64 -3.10
CA GLN A 145 -1.81 -13.39 -2.42
C GLN A 145 -3.08 -12.53 -2.33
N THR A 146 -3.35 -11.99 -1.16
CA THR A 146 -4.46 -11.06 -0.93
C THR A 146 -3.95 -9.69 -0.52
N ASN A 147 -4.71 -8.66 -0.86
CA ASN A 147 -4.48 -7.30 -0.41
C ASN A 147 -5.79 -6.74 0.13
N THR A 148 -5.95 -6.85 1.44
CA THR A 148 -7.15 -6.38 2.14
C THR A 148 -7.02 -4.91 2.55
N TYR A 149 -8.14 -4.26 2.81
CA TYR A 149 -8.16 -2.85 3.18
C TYR A 149 -7.39 -2.59 4.47
N THR A 150 -6.53 -1.57 4.46
CA THR A 150 -5.83 -1.09 5.67
C THR A 150 -6.77 -0.42 6.67
N LEU A 151 -7.82 0.24 6.16
CA LEU A 151 -8.86 0.86 6.98
C LEU A 151 -9.99 -0.12 7.24
N VAL A 152 -10.32 -0.31 8.51
CA VAL A 152 -11.33 -1.27 9.00
C VAL A 152 -12.26 -0.60 10.01
N GLU A 153 -13.32 -1.32 10.37
CA GLU A 153 -14.17 -0.94 11.50
C GLU A 153 -13.44 -1.10 12.83
N LYS A 154 -13.84 -0.32 13.84
CA LYS A 154 -13.20 -0.34 15.16
C LYS A 154 -13.12 -1.74 15.77
N ALA A 155 -14.19 -2.53 15.63
CA ALA A 155 -14.29 -3.89 16.17
C ALA A 155 -13.19 -4.83 15.65
N MET A 156 -12.65 -4.57 14.45
CA MET A 156 -11.56 -5.38 13.87
C MET A 156 -10.16 -4.98 14.35
N THR A 157 -10.05 -3.94 15.18
CA THR A 157 -8.75 -3.43 15.66
C THR A 157 -8.35 -3.92 17.06
N GLU A 158 -9.22 -4.67 17.72
CA GLU A 158 -8.98 -5.18 19.06
C GLU A 158 -8.95 -6.72 19.04
N GLY A 159 -8.21 -7.33 19.98
CA GLY A 159 -8.14 -8.78 20.13
C GLY A 159 -6.84 -9.43 19.64
N PHE A 160 -6.98 -10.55 18.92
CA PHE A 160 -5.93 -11.53 18.67
C PHE A 160 -4.74 -11.00 17.86
N GLU A 161 -3.57 -10.95 18.48
CA GLU A 161 -2.33 -10.39 17.88
C GLU A 161 -2.42 -8.90 17.51
N SER A 162 -3.32 -8.15 18.17
CA SER A 162 -3.42 -6.69 18.01
C SER A 162 -2.15 -5.96 18.46
N LEU A 163 -1.72 -4.97 17.68
CA LEU A 163 -0.53 -4.17 17.97
C LEU A 163 -0.71 -3.18 19.13
N GLY A 164 -1.95 -2.81 19.46
CA GLY A 164 -2.27 -1.85 20.52
C GLY A 164 -3.40 -0.90 20.16
N GLU A 165 -3.35 0.32 20.71
CA GLU A 165 -4.37 1.36 20.53
C GLU A 165 -4.55 1.74 19.05
N PRO A 166 -5.75 1.59 18.47
CA PRO A 166 -6.00 1.87 17.06
C PRO A 166 -5.99 3.38 16.76
N VAL A 167 -5.58 3.73 15.53
CA VAL A 167 -5.59 5.11 15.04
C VAL A 167 -6.80 5.33 14.14
N GLY A 168 -7.69 6.23 14.54
CA GLY A 168 -8.88 6.61 13.77
C GLY A 168 -8.64 7.78 12.83
N LEU A 169 -9.36 7.81 11.71
CA LEU A 169 -9.43 8.97 10.82
C LEU A 169 -10.35 10.05 11.43
N MET A 170 -10.00 11.33 11.26
CA MET A 170 -10.85 12.44 11.71
C MET A 170 -12.14 12.57 10.89
N SER A 171 -12.11 12.21 9.61
CA SER A 171 -13.27 12.31 8.70
C SER A 171 -13.30 11.10 7.75
N PRO A 172 -13.71 9.92 8.26
CA PRO A 172 -13.79 8.72 7.45
C PRO A 172 -14.98 8.77 6.48
N MET A 173 -14.83 8.15 5.31
CA MET A 173 -15.95 8.01 4.36
C MET A 173 -17.08 7.10 4.89
N SER A 174 -16.76 6.18 5.82
CA SER A 174 -17.74 5.33 6.50
C SER A 174 -17.16 4.73 7.79
N ASP A 175 -18.01 4.32 8.73
CA ASP A 175 -17.60 3.65 9.97
C ASP A 175 -16.86 2.33 9.72
N LYS A 176 -17.16 1.65 8.61
CA LYS A 176 -16.47 0.43 8.18
C LYS A 176 -15.03 0.67 7.74
N ARG A 177 -14.63 1.92 7.50
CA ARG A 177 -13.31 2.36 7.02
C ARG A 177 -12.76 3.50 7.88
N ALA A 178 -12.98 3.42 9.19
CA ALA A 178 -12.66 4.51 10.11
C ALA A 178 -11.31 4.38 10.82
N TYR A 179 -10.75 3.17 10.96
CA TYR A 179 -9.55 2.94 11.77
C TYR A 179 -8.46 2.20 10.98
N LEU A 180 -7.20 2.56 11.20
CA LEU A 180 -6.08 1.74 10.75
C LEU A 180 -6.11 0.39 11.46
N ARG A 181 -5.98 -0.69 10.69
CA ARG A 181 -5.91 -2.04 11.24
C ARG A 181 -4.63 -2.22 12.07
N THR A 182 -4.81 -2.86 13.22
CA THR A 182 -3.77 -3.20 14.19
C THR A 182 -3.39 -4.68 14.14
N GLN A 183 -4.09 -5.48 13.32
CA GLN A 183 -3.93 -6.93 13.16
C GLN A 183 -4.44 -7.34 11.77
N LEU A 184 -3.98 -8.47 11.24
CA LEU A 184 -4.42 -9.00 9.93
C LEU A 184 -5.53 -10.05 10.04
N PHE A 185 -5.71 -10.66 11.22
CA PHE A 185 -6.58 -11.81 11.39
C PHE A 185 -8.03 -11.59 10.92
N PRO A 186 -8.73 -10.51 11.31
CA PRO A 186 -10.10 -10.28 10.86
C PRO A 186 -10.20 -10.12 9.36
N SER A 187 -9.28 -9.37 8.74
CA SER A 187 -9.24 -9.16 7.30
C SER A 187 -9.03 -10.48 6.53
N MET A 188 -8.18 -11.37 7.06
CA MET A 188 -7.97 -12.69 6.46
C MET A 188 -9.18 -13.60 6.63
N LEU A 189 -9.96 -13.46 7.72
CA LEU A 189 -11.23 -14.16 7.87
C LEU A 189 -12.28 -13.67 6.86
N GLU A 190 -12.32 -12.36 6.57
CA GLU A 190 -13.20 -11.79 5.54
C GLU A 190 -12.90 -12.35 4.16
N VAL A 191 -11.61 -12.52 3.80
CA VAL A 191 -11.20 -13.17 2.54
C VAL A 191 -11.83 -14.56 2.42
N VAL A 192 -11.70 -15.38 3.47
CA VAL A 192 -12.25 -16.74 3.46
C VAL A 192 -13.77 -16.71 3.43
N ALA A 193 -14.41 -15.82 4.20
CA ALA A 193 -15.86 -15.66 4.21
C ALA A 193 -16.41 -15.25 2.84
N TYR A 194 -15.73 -14.31 2.17
CA TYR A 194 -16.07 -13.86 0.83
C TYR A 194 -16.01 -15.00 -0.20
N ASN A 195 -14.92 -15.77 -0.19
CA ASN A 195 -14.76 -16.92 -1.10
C ASN A 195 -15.79 -18.02 -0.83
N ASN A 196 -16.09 -18.30 0.44
CA ASN A 196 -17.15 -19.24 0.82
C ASN A 196 -18.53 -18.80 0.32
N ALA A 197 -18.86 -17.51 0.43
CA ALA A 197 -20.11 -16.98 -0.11
C ALA A 197 -20.24 -17.16 -1.63
N HIS A 198 -19.10 -17.29 -2.32
CA HIS A 198 -19.01 -17.57 -3.76
C HIS A 198 -18.73 -19.05 -4.09
N LYS A 199 -18.96 -19.96 -3.13
CA LYS A 199 -18.82 -21.43 -3.29
C LYS A 199 -17.38 -21.90 -3.56
N VAL A 200 -16.37 -21.10 -3.20
CA VAL A 200 -14.96 -21.47 -3.23
C VAL A 200 -14.56 -21.94 -1.82
N THR A 201 -14.57 -23.25 -1.61
CA THR A 201 -14.34 -23.88 -0.31
C THR A 201 -12.91 -24.35 -0.08
N ASP A 202 -12.12 -24.47 -1.15
CA ASP A 202 -10.71 -24.87 -1.11
C ASP A 202 -9.84 -23.65 -1.42
N GLY A 203 -8.80 -23.41 -0.61
CA GLY A 203 -7.82 -22.38 -0.92
C GLY A 203 -6.92 -22.02 0.26
N LEU A 204 -5.67 -21.70 -0.08
CA LEU A 204 -4.67 -21.15 0.82
C LEU A 204 -4.41 -19.70 0.40
N TYR A 205 -4.52 -18.76 1.33
CA TYR A 205 -4.38 -17.33 1.10
C TYR A 205 -3.29 -16.77 2.00
N PHE A 206 -2.56 -15.76 1.52
CA PHE A 206 -1.58 -15.07 2.34
C PHE A 206 -1.56 -13.58 2.06
N GLU A 207 -1.25 -12.81 3.11
CA GLU A 207 -1.03 -11.37 3.01
C GLU A 207 0.18 -11.00 3.86
N HIS A 208 1.10 -10.24 3.28
CA HIS A 208 2.11 -9.54 4.06
C HIS A 208 1.78 -8.05 4.03
N SER A 209 1.76 -7.40 5.18
CA SER A 209 1.46 -5.97 5.24
C SER A 209 1.92 -5.33 6.54
N ALA A 210 1.94 -4.00 6.54
CA ALA A 210 2.06 -3.21 7.75
C ALA A 210 0.72 -3.17 8.49
N ILE A 211 0.80 -3.31 9.81
CA ILE A 211 -0.25 -3.00 10.76
C ILE A 211 0.23 -1.83 11.62
N THR A 212 -0.69 -0.95 11.99
CA THR A 212 -0.35 0.32 12.65
C THR A 212 -1.25 0.54 13.85
N ALA A 213 -0.62 0.89 14.96
CA ALA A 213 -1.23 1.37 16.18
C ALA A 213 -0.58 2.72 16.53
N LYS A 214 -1.08 3.38 17.57
CA LYS A 214 -0.49 4.63 18.06
C LYS A 214 1.01 4.46 18.34
N ASP A 215 1.82 5.29 17.69
CA ASP A 215 3.28 5.33 17.77
C ASP A 215 4.02 4.03 17.37
N LYS A 216 3.32 3.06 16.74
CA LYS A 216 3.88 1.74 16.42
C LYS A 216 3.43 1.27 15.06
N THR A 217 4.37 0.80 14.25
CA THR A 217 4.10 0.09 13.02
C THR A 217 4.85 -1.23 13.01
N SER A 218 4.23 -2.28 12.49
CA SER A 218 4.83 -3.60 12.43
C SER A 218 4.43 -4.33 11.17
N TYR A 219 5.37 -5.04 10.55
CA TYR A 219 5.07 -5.88 9.40
C TYR A 219 4.67 -7.28 9.87
N ARG A 220 3.63 -7.82 9.27
CA ARG A 220 3.08 -9.14 9.54
C ARG A 220 2.95 -9.92 8.24
N LEU A 221 3.08 -11.25 8.35
CA LEU A 221 2.65 -12.20 7.33
C LEU A 221 1.52 -13.02 7.95
N ALA A 222 0.35 -12.98 7.34
CA ALA A 222 -0.76 -13.85 7.68
C ALA A 222 -0.97 -14.85 6.56
N ILE A 223 -1.24 -16.10 6.93
CA ILE A 223 -1.56 -17.21 6.06
C ILE A 223 -2.84 -17.82 6.62
N ILE A 224 -3.86 -17.96 5.78
CA ILE A 224 -5.12 -18.60 6.17
C ILE A 224 -5.55 -19.55 5.07
N GLY A 225 -6.12 -20.70 5.43
CA GLY A 225 -6.64 -21.60 4.43
C GLY A 225 -7.70 -22.54 4.97
N GLN A 226 -8.42 -23.16 4.04
CA GLN A 226 -9.47 -24.14 4.31
C GLN A 226 -9.55 -25.16 3.18
N GLY A 227 -10.00 -26.37 3.49
CA GLY A 227 -10.14 -27.42 2.50
C GLY A 227 -8.79 -27.90 1.99
N LYS A 228 -8.54 -27.80 0.68
CA LYS A 228 -7.33 -28.32 0.02
C LYS A 228 -6.47 -27.21 -0.59
N VAL A 229 -5.16 -27.40 -0.58
CA VAL A 229 -4.21 -26.57 -1.36
C VAL A 229 -4.22 -27.00 -2.82
N PHE A 230 -4.28 -28.31 -3.03
CA PHE A 230 -4.24 -28.94 -4.34
C PHE A 230 -5.10 -30.21 -4.31
N SER A 231 -5.83 -30.45 -5.39
CA SER A 231 -6.60 -31.68 -5.59
C SER A 231 -6.61 -32.03 -7.07
N GLU A 232 -6.11 -33.20 -7.42
CA GLU A 232 -6.14 -33.72 -8.79
C GLU A 232 -6.86 -35.07 -8.83
N ASN A 233 -7.96 -35.11 -9.57
CA ASN A 233 -8.85 -36.28 -9.59
C ASN A 233 -8.24 -37.49 -10.32
N TRP A 234 -7.36 -37.25 -11.30
CA TRP A 234 -6.76 -38.31 -12.11
C TRP A 234 -5.72 -39.11 -11.32
N THR A 235 -4.82 -38.41 -10.63
CA THR A 235 -3.76 -39.02 -9.81
C THR A 235 -4.23 -39.36 -8.39
N LYS A 236 -5.47 -39.01 -8.02
CA LYS A 236 -6.01 -39.08 -6.66
C LYS A 236 -5.10 -38.42 -5.62
N SER A 237 -4.34 -37.42 -6.04
CA SER A 237 -3.42 -36.69 -5.17
C SER A 237 -4.11 -35.44 -4.66
N SER A 238 -4.18 -35.30 -3.34
CA SER A 238 -4.64 -34.06 -2.71
C SER A 238 -3.81 -33.72 -1.49
N VAL A 239 -3.63 -32.42 -1.26
CA VAL A 239 -2.96 -31.89 -0.09
C VAL A 239 -3.99 -31.09 0.70
N ASP A 240 -4.42 -31.65 1.83
CA ASP A 240 -5.35 -30.99 2.74
C ASP A 240 -4.65 -29.86 3.50
N ILE A 241 -5.39 -28.81 3.82
CA ILE A 241 -4.92 -27.72 4.66
C ILE A 241 -5.11 -28.13 6.12
N ASP A 242 -4.06 -28.74 6.67
CA ASP A 242 -3.98 -29.13 8.07
C ASP A 242 -2.78 -28.47 8.78
N PHE A 243 -2.68 -28.73 10.09
CA PHE A 243 -1.62 -28.17 10.91
C PHE A 243 -0.22 -28.52 10.41
N PHE A 244 0.01 -29.78 10.00
CA PHE A 244 1.34 -30.26 9.66
C PHE A 244 1.78 -29.78 8.28
N ASN A 245 0.86 -29.71 7.31
CA ASN A 245 1.14 -29.18 5.98
C ASN A 245 1.46 -27.68 6.05
N VAL A 246 0.66 -26.89 6.78
CA VAL A 246 0.94 -25.45 6.95
C VAL A 246 2.23 -25.24 7.77
N LYS A 247 2.50 -26.07 8.77
CA LYS A 247 3.79 -26.05 9.49
C LYS A 247 4.95 -26.37 8.56
N GLY A 248 4.84 -27.35 7.67
CA GLY A 248 5.87 -27.69 6.69
C GLY A 248 6.17 -26.55 5.71
N MET A 249 5.11 -25.90 5.20
CA MET A 249 5.22 -24.69 4.36
C MET A 249 5.90 -23.55 5.10
N LEU A 250 5.51 -23.29 6.35
CA LEU A 250 6.11 -22.30 7.23
C LEU A 250 7.61 -22.58 7.45
N MET A 251 7.99 -23.82 7.78
CA MET A 251 9.38 -24.20 8.00
C MET A 251 10.23 -24.00 6.74
N SER A 252 9.67 -24.36 5.59
CA SER A 252 10.31 -24.16 4.28
C SER A 252 10.50 -22.67 3.95
N LEU A 253 9.51 -21.83 4.26
CA LEU A 253 9.59 -20.38 4.11
C LEU A 253 10.68 -19.79 5.02
N LEU A 254 10.71 -20.19 6.30
CA LEU A 254 11.68 -19.70 7.26
C LEU A 254 13.11 -20.13 6.91
N ASP A 255 13.33 -21.35 6.40
CA ASP A 255 14.66 -21.77 5.92
C ASP A 255 15.13 -20.95 4.71
N LYS A 256 14.23 -20.67 3.75
CA LYS A 256 14.55 -19.83 2.59
C LYS A 256 14.88 -18.39 3.00
N LEU A 257 14.20 -17.88 4.02
CA LEU A 257 14.51 -16.59 4.65
C LEU A 257 15.82 -16.61 5.47
N GLY A 258 16.46 -17.76 5.64
CA GLY A 258 17.77 -17.91 6.29
C GLY A 258 17.70 -18.30 7.77
N PHE A 259 16.53 -18.59 8.32
CA PHE A 259 16.42 -19.04 9.71
C PHE A 259 16.77 -20.52 9.85
N SER A 260 17.64 -20.83 10.81
CA SER A 260 17.95 -22.23 11.15
C SER A 260 16.79 -22.85 11.93
N GLU A 261 16.37 -24.05 11.53
CA GLU A 261 15.37 -24.86 12.22
C GLU A 261 15.61 -24.97 13.74
N LYS A 262 16.87 -25.08 14.18
CA LYS A 262 17.23 -25.19 15.60
C LYS A 262 16.84 -23.97 16.44
N ARG A 263 16.60 -22.83 15.81
CA ARG A 263 16.22 -21.58 16.48
C ARG A 263 14.70 -21.40 16.57
N ILE A 264 13.94 -22.24 15.87
CA ILE A 264 12.48 -22.17 15.79
C ILE A 264 11.90 -23.14 16.82
N GLY A 265 11.09 -22.61 17.74
CA GLY A 265 10.36 -23.40 18.73
C GLY A 265 8.86 -23.35 18.48
N PHE A 266 8.16 -24.41 18.88
CA PHE A 266 6.70 -24.47 18.91
C PHE A 266 6.28 -24.82 20.35
N SER A 267 5.44 -23.99 20.97
CA SER A 267 4.90 -24.22 22.32
C SER A 267 3.38 -24.12 22.31
N THR A 268 2.71 -24.89 23.16
CA THR A 268 1.25 -24.82 23.35
C THR A 268 0.85 -23.94 24.53
N ASP A 269 1.80 -23.51 25.36
CA ASP A 269 1.55 -22.98 26.71
C ASP A 269 0.88 -21.59 26.72
N THR A 270 1.04 -20.84 25.65
CA THR A 270 0.75 -19.39 25.54
C THR A 270 -0.29 -19.08 24.46
N VAL A 271 -0.91 -20.11 23.88
CA VAL A 271 -1.88 -19.95 22.79
C VAL A 271 -3.19 -19.36 23.33
N ASP A 272 -3.68 -18.29 22.68
CA ASP A 272 -5.01 -17.76 22.95
C ASP A 272 -6.10 -18.73 22.47
N THR A 273 -6.65 -19.47 23.41
CA THR A 273 -7.68 -20.49 23.15
C THR A 273 -9.08 -19.91 22.90
N SER A 274 -9.27 -18.60 23.09
CA SER A 274 -10.52 -17.94 22.69
C SER A 274 -10.64 -17.82 21.17
N VAL A 275 -9.49 -17.77 20.48
CA VAL A 275 -9.40 -17.57 19.03
C VAL A 275 -8.95 -18.82 18.29
N LEU A 276 -8.04 -19.58 18.89
CA LEU A 276 -7.46 -20.79 18.30
C LEU A 276 -7.89 -22.05 19.06
N HIS A 277 -7.86 -23.19 18.37
CA HIS A 277 -8.22 -24.48 18.94
C HIS A 277 -7.17 -24.94 19.97
N PRO A 278 -7.55 -25.35 21.19
CA PRO A 278 -6.60 -25.61 22.28
C PRO A 278 -5.58 -26.71 21.98
N TYR A 279 -6.00 -27.76 21.25
CA TYR A 279 -5.14 -28.91 20.95
C TYR A 279 -4.52 -28.93 19.55
N LYS A 280 -4.79 -27.91 18.73
CA LYS A 280 -4.36 -27.87 17.32
C LYS A 280 -3.71 -26.53 16.98
N SER A 281 -2.97 -26.00 17.92
CA SER A 281 -2.38 -24.68 17.85
C SER A 281 -1.08 -24.61 18.63
N ALA A 282 -0.18 -23.73 18.22
CA ALA A 282 1.09 -23.49 18.85
C ALA A 282 1.53 -22.03 18.65
N GLU A 283 2.16 -21.46 19.67
CA GLU A 283 3.03 -20.30 19.56
C GLU A 283 4.30 -20.69 18.82
N ILE A 284 4.75 -19.82 17.91
CA ILE A 284 6.01 -19.93 17.20
C ILE A 284 6.98 -18.96 17.84
N THR A 285 8.15 -19.47 18.23
CA THR A 285 9.22 -18.66 18.80
C THR A 285 10.47 -18.71 17.95
N LEU A 286 11.21 -17.61 17.90
CA LEU A 286 12.55 -17.52 17.34
C LEU A 286 13.50 -17.12 18.48
N ASN A 287 14.49 -17.96 18.79
CA ASN A 287 15.37 -17.74 19.95
C ASN A 287 14.60 -17.48 21.26
N ARG A 288 13.49 -18.20 21.50
CA ARG A 288 12.58 -18.02 22.64
C ARG A 288 11.83 -16.67 22.68
N GLN A 289 11.90 -15.87 21.62
CA GLN A 289 11.07 -14.68 21.46
C GLN A 289 9.86 -15.01 20.61
N HIS A 290 8.70 -14.45 20.96
CA HIS A 290 7.48 -14.60 20.19
C HIS A 290 7.68 -14.14 18.74
N LEU A 291 7.52 -15.07 17.80
CA LEU A 291 7.54 -14.82 16.36
C LEU A 291 6.12 -14.81 15.79
N GLY A 292 5.18 -15.56 16.36
CA GLY A 292 3.81 -15.62 15.88
C GLY A 292 3.07 -16.85 16.39
N VAL A 293 2.05 -17.26 15.67
CA VAL A 293 1.12 -18.33 16.04
C VAL A 293 0.73 -19.15 14.81
N ILE A 294 0.46 -20.43 15.03
CA ILE A 294 -0.07 -21.35 14.01
C ILE A 294 -1.12 -22.23 14.66
N GLY A 295 -2.28 -22.38 14.05
CA GLY A 295 -3.32 -23.25 14.60
C GLY A 295 -4.64 -23.22 13.85
N GLN A 296 -5.51 -24.14 14.22
CA GLN A 296 -6.88 -24.17 13.72
C GLN A 296 -7.70 -23.07 14.42
N VAL A 297 -8.50 -22.31 13.69
CA VAL A 297 -9.43 -21.32 14.27
C VAL A 297 -10.45 -22.02 15.16
N HIS A 298 -10.77 -21.43 16.32
CA HIS A 298 -11.70 -21.99 17.28
C HIS A 298 -13.10 -22.16 16.65
N PRO A 299 -13.78 -23.30 16.83
CA PRO A 299 -15.07 -23.59 16.18
C PRO A 299 -16.18 -22.57 16.44
N THR A 300 -16.19 -21.93 17.61
CA THR A 300 -17.19 -20.91 17.98
C THR A 300 -17.09 -19.65 17.11
N LEU A 301 -15.86 -19.24 16.76
CA LEU A 301 -15.61 -18.13 15.83
C LEU A 301 -15.84 -18.55 14.38
N ALA A 302 -15.69 -19.84 14.08
CA ALA A 302 -15.93 -20.43 12.78
C ALA A 302 -17.41 -20.83 12.55
N SER A 303 -18.38 -20.30 13.31
CA SER A 303 -19.79 -20.69 13.21
C SER A 303 -20.28 -20.58 11.74
N ASN A 304 -20.74 -21.72 11.19
CA ASN A 304 -21.11 -21.99 9.79
C ASN A 304 -19.97 -22.33 8.79
N MET A 305 -18.73 -22.56 9.24
CA MET A 305 -17.60 -22.82 8.35
C MET A 305 -16.80 -24.05 8.76
N THR A 306 -16.38 -24.85 7.78
CA THR A 306 -15.44 -25.96 7.98
C THR A 306 -14.08 -25.44 8.44
N SER A 307 -13.45 -26.18 9.36
CA SER A 307 -12.10 -25.97 9.93
C SER A 307 -11.16 -25.09 9.10
N LYS A 308 -10.84 -23.89 9.59
CA LYS A 308 -9.85 -22.98 8.99
C LYS A 308 -8.51 -23.13 9.68
N MET A 309 -7.45 -23.32 8.92
CA MET A 309 -6.07 -23.27 9.42
C MET A 309 -5.55 -21.84 9.30
N LEU A 310 -5.04 -21.29 10.39
CA LEU A 310 -4.47 -19.96 10.48
C LEU A 310 -2.99 -20.07 10.86
N CYS A 311 -2.15 -19.29 10.23
CA CYS A 311 -0.80 -19.00 10.68
C CYS A 311 -0.55 -17.49 10.57
N MET A 312 -0.06 -16.88 11.63
CA MET A 312 0.35 -15.49 11.62
C MET A 312 1.76 -15.37 12.14
N LEU A 313 2.59 -14.60 11.44
CA LEU A 313 3.97 -14.33 11.78
C LEU A 313 4.21 -12.84 11.85
N ARG A 314 5.03 -12.46 12.82
CA ARG A 314 5.73 -11.19 12.86
C ARG A 314 6.95 -11.25 11.95
N LEU A 315 7.01 -10.33 10.99
CA LEU A 315 8.19 -10.17 10.15
C LEU A 315 9.19 -9.26 10.88
N ILE A 316 10.28 -9.84 11.40
CA ILE A 316 11.32 -9.11 12.15
C ILE A 316 12.51 -8.85 11.22
N TRP A 317 12.49 -7.72 10.52
CA TRP A 317 13.46 -7.40 9.46
C TRP A 317 14.91 -7.24 9.93
N THR A 318 15.13 -6.97 11.22
CA THR A 318 16.45 -6.79 11.83
C THR A 318 17.18 -8.10 12.15
N SER A 319 16.52 -9.26 12.07
CA SER A 319 17.09 -10.56 12.47
C SER A 319 17.32 -11.54 11.32
N PHE A 320 17.09 -11.13 10.07
CA PHE A 320 17.43 -11.90 8.87
C PHE A 320 18.94 -11.86 8.63
N SER A 321 19.68 -12.68 9.37
CA SER A 321 21.12 -12.87 9.19
C SER A 321 21.38 -13.97 8.17
N ILE A 322 22.24 -13.69 7.20
CA ILE A 322 22.64 -14.57 6.11
C ILE A 322 23.35 -15.81 6.68
N LYS A 323 22.99 -16.99 6.14
CA LYS A 323 23.59 -18.30 6.45
C LYS A 323 25.12 -18.20 6.50
N SER A 324 25.73 -18.63 7.59
CA SER A 324 27.17 -18.92 7.63
C SER A 324 27.48 -20.17 6.80
N VAL A 325 28.59 -20.13 6.06
CA VAL A 325 29.06 -21.21 5.19
C VAL A 325 29.36 -22.45 6.03
N VAL A 326 28.66 -23.55 5.74
CA VAL A 326 28.86 -24.85 6.41
C VAL A 326 30.04 -25.57 5.77
N LYS A 327 31.05 -25.95 6.57
CA LYS A 327 32.11 -26.89 6.16
C LYS A 327 31.55 -28.31 6.16
N LEU A 328 31.61 -28.98 5.01
CA LEU A 328 31.25 -30.39 4.86
C LEU A 328 32.26 -31.27 5.59
N LYS A 329 31.78 -32.08 6.55
CA LYS A 329 32.48 -33.27 7.07
C LYS A 329 31.53 -34.46 6.94
N PRO A 330 32.02 -35.68 6.68
CA PRO A 330 31.17 -36.87 6.63
C PRO A 330 30.48 -37.08 7.99
N HIS A 331 29.21 -37.48 7.96
CA HIS A 331 28.39 -37.72 9.15
C HIS A 331 27.88 -39.17 9.15
N LEU A 332 27.97 -39.84 10.30
CA LEU A 332 27.44 -41.18 10.51
C LEU A 332 25.99 -41.06 11.02
N LEU A 333 25.02 -41.56 10.27
CA LEU A 333 23.62 -41.66 10.71
C LEU A 333 23.44 -42.90 11.60
N ARG A 334 22.87 -42.71 12.79
CA ARG A 334 22.41 -43.80 13.65
C ARG A 334 20.93 -43.60 13.94
N ASN A 335 20.11 -44.59 13.62
CA ASN A 335 18.70 -44.59 13.94
C ASN A 335 18.54 -44.98 15.42
N ILE A 336 17.89 -44.13 16.21
CA ILE A 336 17.54 -44.41 17.60
C ILE A 336 16.01 -44.42 17.67
N GLN A 337 15.43 -45.54 18.11
CA GLN A 337 14.00 -45.66 18.34
C GLN A 337 13.71 -45.40 19.81
N LEU A 338 13.15 -44.23 20.12
CA LEU A 338 12.76 -43.85 21.47
C LEU A 338 11.28 -44.23 21.69
N LEU A 339 11.04 -45.18 22.59
CA LEU A 339 9.70 -45.55 23.07
C LEU A 339 9.28 -44.55 24.17
N HIS A 340 8.37 -43.63 23.85
CA HIS A 340 7.79 -42.70 24.82
C HIS A 340 6.43 -43.20 25.35
N GLU A 341 6.00 -42.69 26.51
CA GLU A 341 5.08 -43.33 27.49
C GLU A 341 3.73 -43.87 26.97
N ILE A 342 3.23 -43.37 25.83
CA ILE A 342 1.99 -43.87 25.20
C ILE A 342 2.10 -45.36 24.82
N LEU A 343 3.28 -45.82 24.39
CA LEU A 343 3.54 -47.23 24.08
C LEU A 343 3.79 -48.10 25.33
N GLN A 344 4.24 -47.51 26.45
CA GLN A 344 4.37 -48.26 27.72
C GLN A 344 3.00 -48.61 28.31
N SER A 345 1.99 -47.75 28.14
CA SER A 345 0.60 -48.03 28.50
C SER A 345 0.03 -49.22 27.71
N TYR A 346 0.23 -49.23 26.39
CA TYR A 346 -0.19 -50.32 25.52
C TYR A 346 0.57 -51.63 25.76
N ALA A 347 1.90 -51.56 26.00
CA ALA A 347 2.70 -52.73 26.34
C ALA A 347 2.32 -53.34 27.70
N ARG A 348 1.96 -52.50 28.69
CA ARG A 348 1.46 -52.97 30.00
C ARG A 348 0.05 -53.55 29.93
N SER A 349 -0.82 -53.08 29.02
CA SER A 349 -2.15 -53.69 28.86
C SER A 349 -2.10 -55.02 28.11
N LEU A 350 -1.22 -55.15 27.11
CA LEU A 350 -0.98 -56.42 26.40
C LEU A 350 -0.32 -57.47 27.30
N LEU A 351 0.57 -57.08 28.22
CA LEU A 351 1.14 -58.02 29.20
C LEU A 351 0.14 -58.48 30.26
N LYS A 352 -0.91 -57.70 30.57
CA LYS A 352 -1.99 -58.11 31.49
C LYS A 352 -3.06 -58.99 30.85
N LEU A 353 -3.13 -59.04 29.52
CA LEU A 353 -4.01 -59.94 28.76
C LEU A 353 -3.35 -61.29 28.44
N ALA A 354 -2.03 -61.41 28.66
CA ALA A 354 -1.23 -62.61 28.42
C ALA A 354 -0.83 -63.37 29.70
N THR A 355 -1.36 -62.95 30.85
CA THR A 355 -1.34 -63.65 32.15
C THR A 355 -2.76 -63.90 32.58
#